data_AF-A0A2V7VFL2-F1
#
_entry.id   AF-A0A2V7VFL2-F1
#
_cell.length_a   1.000
_cell.length_b   1.000
_cell.length_c   1.000
_cell.angle_alpha   90.00
_cell.angle_beta   90.00
_cell.angle_gamma   90.00
#
_symmetry.space_group_name_H-M   'P 1'
#
loop_
_entity.id
_entity.type
_entity.pdbx_description
1 polymer ?
#
loop_
_entity_poly.entity_id
_entity_poly.type
_entity_poly.pdbx_seq_one_letter_code
_entity_poly.pdbx_strand_id
1 'polypeptide(L)'
;DVRVDGPRELTVRLERWIDPAKLGWYSGDHHIHAAGCSHYDNPTQGVSPKDMWRQVEGEALNVGSVLTWGPCYYHQKQFFSGGDDAVSRPGRLVHYDLEVSGFPSSHAGHLVLLGLREQDYPGATRIEHWPSWDLPILKWARAQGAVTGFAHSGLGLSVGSPELPNFEIPAFDGIGANEYVVDVTHDAVDFISAGDTPYLSELNIWYHTLNVGYRTRISGETDFPCMTDDRVGEGRTYAKVDGPLSYRGFIEAVRTGRSYVSDGRSHLMDFRVDGNGVGTRGGEVRRERAGRVRVALKVAAWLPAAPDDDLRSRPLKEKPYWDLRRARIGQGREVPVEVVVNGKPLARRNVVADGTVQSVELEVPIEGSSWIAARILSSSHTNPVFVIVGGQPIRASRRSAQWCLDAVNQCWSQKKARTAASERDEAQKAYDHARQAYERLRAECERE
;
A
#
# COMPACT_ATOMS: atom_id res chain seq x y z
N ASP A 1 -26.35 -8.25 -37.02
CA ASP A 1 -26.59 -9.70 -36.82
C ASP A 1 -25.36 -10.51 -37.15
N VAL A 2 -24.68 -11.04 -36.13
CA VAL A 2 -23.62 -12.04 -36.33
C VAL A 2 -24.29 -13.40 -36.19
N ARG A 3 -24.54 -14.10 -37.30
CA ARG A 3 -24.97 -15.51 -37.29
C ARG A 3 -23.73 -16.39 -37.24
N VAL A 4 -23.61 -17.19 -36.18
CA VAL A 4 -22.48 -18.11 -35.99
C VAL A 4 -22.96 -19.55 -36.22
N ASP A 5 -22.60 -20.13 -37.38
CA ASP A 5 -22.73 -21.56 -37.64
C ASP A 5 -21.42 -22.27 -37.25
N GLY A 6 -21.47 -23.09 -36.19
CA GLY A 6 -20.37 -23.92 -35.70
C GLY A 6 -19.31 -23.19 -34.85
N PRO A 7 -18.36 -23.92 -34.22
CA PRO A 7 -17.24 -23.31 -33.50
C PRO A 7 -16.37 -22.53 -34.48
N ARG A 8 -16.20 -21.22 -34.23
CA ARG A 8 -15.30 -20.36 -35.00
C ARG A 8 -14.21 -19.81 -34.09
N GLU A 9 -12.99 -19.76 -34.62
CA GLU A 9 -11.87 -19.10 -33.98
C GLU A 9 -11.91 -17.60 -34.31
N LEU A 10 -11.82 -16.76 -33.28
CA LEU A 10 -11.65 -15.32 -33.43
C LEU A 10 -10.29 -14.94 -32.83
N THR A 11 -9.38 -14.46 -33.68
CA THR A 11 -8.11 -13.90 -33.22
C THR A 11 -8.31 -12.45 -32.78
N VAL A 12 -8.13 -12.18 -31.48
CA VAL A 12 -8.14 -10.82 -30.92
C VAL A 12 -6.72 -10.46 -30.51
N ARG A 13 -6.19 -9.35 -31.03
CA ARG A 13 -4.88 -8.80 -30.63
C ARG A 13 -5.10 -7.57 -29.78
N LEU A 14 -4.79 -7.68 -28.48
CA LEU A 14 -4.88 -6.55 -27.56
C LEU A 14 -3.66 -5.64 -27.70
N GLU A 15 -3.89 -4.33 -27.69
CA GLU A 15 -2.85 -3.32 -27.64
C GLU A 15 -2.88 -2.64 -26.27
N ARG A 16 -1.71 -2.59 -25.60
CA ARG A 16 -1.58 -1.85 -24.35
C ARG A 16 -1.54 -0.35 -24.65
N TRP A 17 -2.39 0.42 -23.96
CA TRP A 17 -2.36 1.88 -24.03
C TRP A 17 -1.06 2.45 -23.42
N ILE A 18 -0.47 1.75 -22.45
CA ILE A 18 0.85 2.04 -21.88
C ILE A 18 1.53 0.77 -21.36
N ASP A 19 2.87 0.80 -21.33
CA ASP A 19 3.69 -0.24 -20.73
C ASP A 19 4.80 0.39 -19.87
N PRO A 20 4.53 0.69 -18.58
CA PRO A 20 5.50 1.33 -17.70
C PRO A 20 6.78 0.52 -17.49
N ALA A 21 6.74 -0.81 -17.71
CA ALA A 21 7.92 -1.67 -17.58
C ALA A 21 9.00 -1.33 -18.62
N LYS A 22 8.63 -0.80 -19.80
CA LYS A 22 9.59 -0.25 -20.79
C LYS A 22 10.36 0.96 -20.28
N LEU A 23 9.84 1.61 -19.25
CA LEU A 23 10.48 2.71 -18.53
C LEU A 23 11.10 2.23 -17.21
N GLY A 24 11.19 0.91 -16.97
CA GLY A 24 11.71 0.31 -15.74
C GLY A 24 10.75 0.33 -14.54
N TRP A 25 9.49 0.74 -14.75
CA TRP A 25 8.44 0.72 -13.72
C TRP A 25 7.64 -0.58 -13.84
N TYR A 26 7.96 -1.57 -13.01
CA TYR A 26 7.34 -2.89 -13.05
C TYR A 26 6.11 -2.93 -12.14
N SER A 27 5.00 -3.44 -12.65
CA SER A 27 3.76 -3.58 -11.89
C SER A 27 3.78 -4.82 -11.00
N GLY A 28 3.24 -4.73 -9.80
CA GLY A 28 3.07 -5.90 -8.95
C GLY A 28 1.92 -5.76 -7.98
N ASP A 29 1.29 -6.89 -7.72
CA ASP A 29 0.32 -7.08 -6.65
C ASP A 29 0.98 -7.96 -5.60
N HIS A 30 1.27 -7.37 -4.44
CA HIS A 30 2.00 -8.07 -3.38
C HIS A 30 1.08 -8.87 -2.45
N HIS A 31 -0.24 -8.90 -2.70
CA HIS A 31 -1.21 -9.59 -1.86
C HIS A 31 -2.30 -10.26 -2.69
N ILE A 32 -2.09 -11.54 -3.02
CA ILE A 32 -3.11 -12.41 -3.63
C ILE A 32 -3.06 -13.79 -2.94
N HIS A 33 -4.14 -14.54 -2.98
CA HIS A 33 -4.27 -15.84 -2.34
C HIS A 33 -4.62 -16.93 -3.34
N ALA A 34 -4.11 -18.14 -3.09
CA ALA A 34 -4.45 -19.33 -3.87
C ALA A 34 -5.51 -20.21 -3.19
N ALA A 35 -5.96 -19.88 -1.97
CA ALA A 35 -6.97 -20.64 -1.24
C ALA A 35 -7.82 -19.72 -0.35
N GLY A 36 -8.98 -20.21 0.10
CA GLY A 36 -9.96 -19.46 0.90
C GLY A 36 -10.73 -18.38 0.12
N CYS A 37 -11.71 -17.77 0.81
CA CYS A 37 -12.61 -16.76 0.24
C CYS A 37 -13.43 -17.27 -0.96
N SER A 38 -13.32 -16.67 -2.14
CA SER A 38 -13.99 -17.19 -3.35
C SER A 38 -13.32 -18.46 -3.90
N HIS A 39 -12.12 -18.81 -3.42
CA HIS A 39 -11.58 -20.15 -3.63
C HIS A 39 -12.18 -21.13 -2.61
N TYR A 40 -12.36 -22.37 -3.03
CA TYR A 40 -12.78 -23.44 -2.13
C TYR A 40 -11.68 -23.78 -1.12
N ASP A 41 -12.08 -23.97 0.13
CA ASP A 41 -11.22 -24.56 1.16
C ASP A 41 -11.21 -26.09 1.05
N ASN A 42 -12.02 -26.79 1.84
CA ASN A 42 -12.10 -28.26 1.80
C ASN A 42 -13.22 -28.69 0.83
N PRO A 43 -12.98 -29.59 -0.15
CA PRO A 43 -11.84 -30.52 -0.28
C PRO A 43 -10.72 -30.14 -1.25
N THR A 44 -10.79 -29.04 -2.00
CA THR A 44 -9.83 -28.76 -3.08
C THR A 44 -8.54 -28.07 -2.63
N GLN A 45 -8.49 -27.58 -1.39
CA GLN A 45 -7.37 -26.88 -0.74
C GLN A 45 -6.81 -25.69 -1.54
N GLY A 46 -7.66 -25.01 -2.31
CA GLY A 46 -7.30 -23.90 -3.21
C GLY A 46 -6.96 -24.30 -4.65
N VAL A 47 -6.15 -23.48 -5.31
CA VAL A 47 -5.65 -23.62 -6.68
C VAL A 47 -4.12 -23.76 -6.71
N SER A 48 -3.56 -24.18 -7.84
CA SER A 48 -2.12 -24.41 -7.99
C SER A 48 -1.36 -23.15 -8.45
N PRO A 49 -0.02 -23.11 -8.32
CA PRO A 49 0.80 -22.04 -8.91
C PRO A 49 0.54 -21.80 -10.41
N LYS A 50 0.21 -22.86 -11.16
CA LYS A 50 -0.12 -22.78 -12.59
C LYS A 50 -1.42 -22.00 -12.84
N ASP A 51 -2.37 -22.07 -11.93
CA ASP A 51 -3.63 -21.34 -12.03
C ASP A 51 -3.43 -19.87 -11.64
N MET A 52 -2.67 -19.62 -10.56
CA MET A 52 -2.27 -18.25 -10.19
C MET A 52 -1.45 -17.56 -11.29
N TRP A 53 -0.55 -18.29 -11.95
CA TRP A 53 0.18 -17.79 -13.12
C TRP A 53 -0.76 -17.25 -14.21
N ARG A 54 -1.86 -17.96 -14.50
CA ARG A 54 -2.83 -17.51 -15.51
C ARG A 54 -3.50 -16.20 -15.13
N GLN A 55 -3.78 -15.99 -13.84
CA GLN A 55 -4.32 -14.72 -13.33
C GLN A 55 -3.31 -13.58 -13.53
N VAL A 56 -2.07 -13.78 -13.06
CA VAL A 56 -0.99 -12.79 -13.18
C VAL A 56 -0.65 -12.48 -14.65
N GLU A 57 -0.63 -13.49 -15.51
CA GLU A 57 -0.41 -13.35 -16.95
C GLU A 57 -1.56 -12.62 -17.65
N GLY A 58 -2.81 -12.98 -17.32
CA GLY A 58 -4.02 -12.38 -17.89
C GLY A 58 -4.13 -10.88 -17.60
N GLU A 59 -3.81 -10.46 -16.38
CA GLU A 59 -3.79 -9.05 -15.98
C GLU A 59 -2.48 -8.32 -16.30
N ALA A 60 -1.58 -9.00 -17.00
CA ALA A 60 -0.30 -8.49 -17.46
C ALA A 60 0.60 -7.93 -16.34
N LEU A 61 0.43 -8.37 -15.10
CA LEU A 61 1.27 -7.99 -13.97
C LEU A 61 2.71 -8.46 -14.17
N ASN A 62 3.68 -7.72 -13.65
CA ASN A 62 5.08 -8.17 -13.64
C ASN A 62 5.42 -9.01 -12.40
N VAL A 63 4.73 -8.79 -11.29
CA VAL A 63 4.91 -9.57 -10.05
C VAL A 63 3.54 -9.89 -9.46
N GLY A 64 3.31 -11.14 -9.08
CA GLY A 64 2.21 -11.53 -8.20
C GLY A 64 2.76 -12.28 -6.99
N SER A 65 2.58 -11.71 -5.80
CA SER A 65 2.98 -12.37 -4.55
C SER A 65 1.80 -13.14 -3.96
N VAL A 66 1.84 -14.47 -4.08
CA VAL A 66 0.83 -15.36 -3.52
C VAL A 66 1.10 -15.55 -2.04
N LEU A 67 0.32 -14.88 -1.20
CA LEU A 67 0.43 -14.99 0.23
C LEU A 67 -0.28 -16.24 0.72
N THR A 68 0.49 -17.15 1.31
CA THR A 68 -0.08 -18.22 2.13
C THR A 68 -0.68 -17.57 3.37
N TRP A 69 -1.78 -18.11 3.88
CA TRP A 69 -2.50 -17.55 5.02
C TRP A 69 -3.29 -18.65 5.72
N GLY A 70 -4.07 -18.35 6.75
CA GLY A 70 -4.72 -19.34 7.62
C GLY A 70 -5.51 -20.43 6.88
N PRO A 71 -6.49 -20.08 6.02
CA PRO A 71 -7.18 -21.00 5.14
C PRO A 71 -6.23 -21.82 4.27
N CYS A 72 -6.35 -23.15 4.41
CA CYS A 72 -5.51 -24.13 3.72
C CYS A 72 -4.00 -23.93 3.92
N TYR A 73 -3.55 -23.24 4.98
CA TYR A 73 -2.14 -22.95 5.28
C TYR A 73 -1.22 -24.15 5.07
N TYR A 74 -1.54 -25.29 5.71
CA TYR A 74 -0.69 -26.48 5.67
C TYR A 74 -0.59 -27.14 4.29
N HIS A 75 -1.57 -26.90 3.41
CA HIS A 75 -1.46 -27.31 2.01
C HIS A 75 -0.69 -26.27 1.20
N GLN A 76 -1.10 -25.01 1.23
CA GLN A 76 -0.55 -23.96 0.37
C GLN A 76 0.91 -23.64 0.69
N LYS A 77 1.35 -23.78 1.94
CA LYS A 77 2.75 -23.56 2.34
C LYS A 77 3.76 -24.46 1.61
N GLN A 78 3.33 -25.57 0.99
CA GLN A 78 4.23 -26.43 0.23
C GLN A 78 4.80 -25.74 -1.03
N PHE A 79 4.13 -24.68 -1.51
CA PHE A 79 4.58 -23.88 -2.65
C PHE A 79 5.55 -22.76 -2.26
N PHE A 80 5.71 -22.50 -0.96
CA PHE A 80 6.74 -21.58 -0.45
C PHE A 80 8.12 -22.24 -0.56
N SER A 81 9.05 -21.54 -1.21
CA SER A 81 10.43 -22.04 -1.41
C SER A 81 11.53 -21.03 -1.04
N GLY A 82 11.16 -19.80 -0.68
CA GLY A 82 12.09 -18.67 -0.53
C GLY A 82 12.64 -18.12 -1.87
N GLY A 83 12.20 -18.67 -3.01
CA GLY A 83 12.53 -18.22 -4.35
C GLY A 83 11.30 -18.06 -5.25
N ASP A 84 11.50 -17.55 -6.46
CA ASP A 84 10.43 -17.42 -7.45
C ASP A 84 9.92 -18.79 -7.88
N ASP A 85 8.60 -18.95 -8.04
CA ASP A 85 7.99 -20.21 -8.45
C ASP A 85 8.42 -20.59 -9.87
N ALA A 86 8.49 -21.89 -10.15
CA ALA A 86 8.91 -22.45 -11.43
C ALA A 86 8.03 -22.04 -12.63
N VAL A 87 6.80 -21.56 -12.39
CA VAL A 87 5.93 -21.01 -13.45
C VAL A 87 6.39 -19.64 -13.95
N SER A 88 7.25 -18.94 -13.20
CA SER A 88 7.76 -17.61 -13.52
C SER A 88 8.50 -17.58 -14.86
N ARG A 89 8.48 -16.42 -15.52
CA ARG A 89 9.15 -16.17 -16.80
C ARG A 89 9.91 -14.83 -16.78
N PRO A 90 10.88 -14.60 -17.69
CA PRO A 90 11.54 -13.30 -17.78
C PRO A 90 10.54 -12.14 -17.86
N GLY A 91 10.62 -11.20 -16.90
CA GLY A 91 9.74 -10.03 -16.81
C GLY A 91 8.36 -10.28 -16.17
N ARG A 92 8.07 -11.50 -15.69
CA ARG A 92 6.87 -11.83 -14.93
C ARG A 92 7.12 -12.92 -13.89
N LEU A 93 6.93 -12.58 -12.62
CA LEU A 93 7.28 -13.43 -11.49
C LEU A 93 6.01 -13.78 -10.69
N VAL A 94 5.94 -15.04 -10.26
CA VAL A 94 5.02 -15.50 -9.21
C VAL A 94 5.91 -15.89 -8.03
N HIS A 95 5.64 -15.32 -6.87
CA HIS A 95 6.41 -15.59 -5.65
C HIS A 95 5.46 -15.95 -4.52
N TYR A 96 5.80 -16.95 -3.71
CA TYR A 96 4.99 -17.33 -2.55
C TYR A 96 5.55 -16.68 -1.29
N ASP A 97 4.70 -15.97 -0.55
CA ASP A 97 5.04 -15.27 0.70
C ASP A 97 3.96 -15.53 1.76
N LEU A 98 3.86 -14.70 2.80
CA LEU A 98 2.97 -14.94 3.94
C LEU A 98 2.10 -13.71 4.26
N GLU A 99 0.80 -13.94 4.41
CA GLU A 99 -0.10 -13.05 5.13
C GLU A 99 -0.35 -13.64 6.52
N VAL A 100 -0.21 -12.82 7.55
CA VAL A 100 -0.56 -13.21 8.93
C VAL A 100 -2.04 -12.88 9.16
N SER A 101 -2.89 -13.77 8.66
CA SER A 101 -4.36 -13.70 8.70
C SER A 101 -4.96 -15.07 9.03
N GLY A 102 -5.93 -15.10 9.94
CA GLY A 102 -6.39 -16.35 10.56
C GLY A 102 -5.41 -16.93 11.61
N PHE A 103 -4.39 -16.16 11.99
CA PHE A 103 -3.46 -16.44 13.09
C PHE A 103 -3.96 -15.82 14.40
N PRO A 104 -3.42 -16.19 15.58
CA PRO A 104 -3.82 -15.59 16.85
C PRO A 104 -3.75 -14.05 16.85
N SER A 105 -2.77 -13.43 16.17
CA SER A 105 -2.64 -11.98 16.06
C SER A 105 -3.63 -11.31 15.10
N SER A 106 -4.42 -12.05 14.31
CA SER A 106 -5.31 -11.50 13.27
C SER A 106 -6.23 -10.38 13.77
N HIS A 107 -6.56 -10.35 15.06
CA HIS A 107 -7.35 -9.29 15.64
C HIS A 107 -6.64 -7.93 15.78
N ALA A 108 -5.31 -7.93 15.85
CA ALA A 108 -4.44 -6.77 16.02
C ALA A 108 -4.18 -6.05 14.69
N GLY A 109 -4.20 -6.81 13.61
CA GLY A 109 -4.00 -6.36 12.24
C GLY A 109 -3.55 -7.55 11.40
N HIS A 110 -3.74 -7.48 10.09
CA HIS A 110 -3.17 -8.46 9.17
C HIS A 110 -1.88 -7.93 8.59
N LEU A 111 -0.89 -8.80 8.53
CA LEU A 111 0.46 -8.44 8.12
C LEU A 111 0.78 -9.05 6.77
N VAL A 112 1.46 -8.28 5.93
CA VAL A 112 2.09 -8.74 4.68
C VAL A 112 3.59 -8.87 4.93
N LEU A 113 4.13 -10.08 4.74
CA LEU A 113 5.54 -10.38 4.95
C LEU A 113 6.16 -10.87 3.63
N LEU A 114 7.01 -10.04 3.03
CA LEU A 114 7.55 -10.28 1.69
C LEU A 114 9.03 -10.64 1.70
N GLY A 115 9.39 -11.74 1.02
CA GLY A 115 10.76 -12.23 0.93
C GLY A 115 11.25 -12.89 2.22
N LEU A 116 10.37 -13.63 2.91
CA LEU A 116 10.77 -14.50 4.01
C LEU A 116 11.72 -15.61 3.51
N ARG A 117 12.57 -16.12 4.41
CA ARG A 117 13.38 -17.31 4.13
C ARG A 117 12.79 -18.54 4.77
N GLU A 118 12.26 -18.37 5.97
CA GLU A 118 11.49 -19.34 6.72
C GLU A 118 10.09 -18.78 6.96
N GLN A 119 9.09 -19.58 6.59
CA GLN A 119 7.69 -19.20 6.68
C GLN A 119 7.07 -19.50 8.05
N ASP A 120 7.63 -20.44 8.82
CA ASP A 120 7.11 -20.80 10.13
C ASP A 120 7.76 -19.98 11.25
N TYR A 121 6.93 -19.46 12.16
CA TYR A 121 7.41 -18.76 13.34
C TYR A 121 8.19 -19.72 14.26
N PRO A 122 9.32 -19.30 14.87
CA PRO A 122 10.18 -20.19 15.63
C PRO A 122 9.45 -20.83 16.81
N GLY A 123 9.53 -22.16 16.89
CA GLY A 123 8.89 -22.94 17.95
C GLY A 123 7.38 -23.18 17.75
N ALA A 124 6.75 -22.56 16.74
CA ALA A 124 5.37 -22.83 16.41
C ALA A 124 5.26 -24.11 15.57
N THR A 125 4.61 -25.14 16.11
CA THR A 125 4.29 -26.39 15.38
C THR A 125 2.94 -26.35 14.68
N ARG A 126 2.12 -25.34 15.00
CA ARG A 126 0.80 -25.08 14.43
C ARG A 126 0.49 -23.57 14.50
N ILE A 127 -0.45 -23.09 13.70
CA ILE A 127 -0.87 -21.68 13.66
C ILE A 127 -1.21 -21.13 15.05
N GLU A 128 -1.88 -21.91 15.90
CA GLU A 128 -2.35 -21.49 17.22
C GLU A 128 -1.21 -21.21 18.21
N HIS A 129 0.03 -21.61 17.88
CA HIS A 129 1.22 -21.34 18.68
C HIS A 129 1.96 -20.05 18.26
N TRP A 130 1.47 -19.35 17.23
CA TRP A 130 2.03 -18.06 16.83
C TRP A 130 1.69 -16.96 17.85
N PRO A 131 2.45 -15.85 17.90
CA PRO A 131 2.13 -14.71 18.75
C PRO A 131 0.71 -14.18 18.51
N SER A 132 0.09 -13.62 19.56
CA SER A 132 -1.27 -13.08 19.53
C SER A 132 -1.36 -11.56 19.28
N TRP A 133 -0.27 -10.95 18.82
CA TRP A 133 -0.19 -9.53 18.46
C TRP A 133 0.97 -9.31 17.47
N ASP A 134 1.03 -8.15 16.81
CA ASP A 134 1.74 -8.04 15.53
C ASP A 134 3.25 -7.82 15.68
N LEU A 135 3.68 -7.04 16.67
CA LEU A 135 5.07 -6.61 16.80
C LEU A 135 6.12 -7.74 16.84
N PRO A 136 5.93 -8.86 17.58
CA PRO A 136 6.89 -9.96 17.59
C PRO A 136 7.06 -10.59 16.21
N ILE A 137 5.98 -10.68 15.43
CA ILE A 137 5.96 -11.28 14.10
C ILE A 137 6.68 -10.36 13.11
N LEU A 138 6.40 -9.05 13.16
CA LEU A 138 7.12 -8.05 12.36
C LEU A 138 8.63 -8.06 12.63
N LYS A 139 9.03 -8.12 13.91
CA LYS A 139 10.45 -8.20 14.31
C LYS A 139 11.11 -9.48 13.81
N TRP A 140 10.41 -10.61 13.91
CA TRP A 140 10.89 -11.89 13.39
C TRP A 140 11.09 -11.84 11.87
N ALA A 141 10.10 -11.37 11.12
CA ALA A 141 10.19 -11.26 9.66
C ALA A 141 11.35 -10.34 9.24
N ARG A 142 11.47 -9.18 9.89
CA ARG A 142 12.57 -8.22 9.64
C ARG A 142 13.94 -8.83 9.91
N ALA A 143 14.09 -9.65 10.95
CA ALA A 143 15.34 -10.33 11.26
C ALA A 143 15.81 -11.28 10.13
N GLN A 144 14.90 -11.70 9.24
CA GLN A 144 15.22 -12.49 8.04
C GLN A 144 15.55 -11.62 6.81
N GLY A 145 15.36 -10.30 6.90
CA GLY A 145 15.44 -9.38 5.76
C GLY A 145 14.15 -9.30 4.92
N ALA A 146 13.02 -9.75 5.48
CA ALA A 146 11.72 -9.56 4.84
C ALA A 146 11.30 -8.09 4.88
N VAL A 147 10.49 -7.69 3.90
CA VAL A 147 9.82 -6.37 3.87
C VAL A 147 8.47 -6.55 4.52
N THR A 148 8.18 -5.71 5.51
CA THR A 148 7.01 -5.89 6.38
C THR A 148 5.98 -4.77 6.20
N GLY A 149 4.71 -5.13 6.15
CA GLY A 149 3.62 -4.15 6.05
C GLY A 149 2.29 -4.67 6.59
N PHE A 150 1.28 -3.80 6.54
CA PHE A 150 -0.10 -4.11 6.94
C PHE A 150 -1.00 -4.25 5.72
N ALA A 151 -1.83 -5.28 5.69
CA ALA A 151 -2.85 -5.52 4.65
C ALA A 151 -4.12 -4.68 4.87
N HIS A 152 -4.94 -4.54 3.81
CA HIS A 152 -6.30 -3.96 3.75
C HIS A 152 -6.49 -2.84 4.77
N SER A 153 -5.58 -1.87 4.68
CA SER A 153 -5.21 -1.02 5.82
C SER A 153 -6.38 -0.26 6.41
N GLY A 154 -7.41 0.05 5.63
CA GLY A 154 -8.60 0.77 6.06
C GLY A 154 -9.58 -0.01 6.93
N LEU A 155 -9.50 -1.35 7.05
CA LEU A 155 -10.45 -2.14 7.85
C LEU A 155 -10.33 -1.84 9.35
N GLY A 156 -11.42 -1.32 9.94
CA GLY A 156 -11.48 -0.85 11.33
C GLY A 156 -11.06 0.61 11.52
N LEU A 157 -10.69 1.30 10.43
CA LEU A 157 -10.20 2.69 10.45
C LEU A 157 -11.14 3.69 9.77
N SER A 158 -12.41 3.32 9.57
CA SER A 158 -13.41 4.18 8.93
C SER A 158 -13.96 5.25 9.87
N VAL A 159 -14.14 6.45 9.33
CA VAL A 159 -14.70 7.64 10.01
C VAL A 159 -15.63 8.40 9.05
N GLY A 160 -16.35 9.41 9.54
CA GLY A 160 -17.34 10.14 8.75
C GLY A 160 -16.73 11.23 7.85
N SER A 161 -15.57 11.77 8.23
CA SER A 161 -14.95 12.89 7.52
C SER A 161 -14.43 12.51 6.13
N PRO A 162 -14.71 13.32 5.09
CA PRO A 162 -14.11 13.17 3.77
C PRO A 162 -12.74 13.87 3.65
N GLU A 163 -12.24 14.50 4.71
CA GLU A 163 -11.00 15.28 4.69
C GLU A 163 -9.75 14.39 4.89
N LEU A 164 -8.62 14.87 4.35
CA LEU A 164 -7.30 14.27 4.56
C LEU A 164 -6.27 15.36 4.90
N PRO A 165 -5.49 15.20 5.98
CA PRO A 165 -5.81 14.33 7.12
C PRO A 165 -7.05 14.87 7.86
N ASN A 166 -7.87 13.99 8.40
CA ASN A 166 -8.93 14.31 9.35
C ASN A 166 -8.57 13.79 10.75
N PHE A 167 -9.17 14.35 11.79
CA PHE A 167 -8.74 14.10 13.18
C PHE A 167 -9.77 13.32 14.00
N GLU A 168 -10.72 12.67 13.33
CA GLU A 168 -11.62 11.72 13.99
C GLU A 168 -10.81 10.48 14.37
N ILE A 169 -10.97 10.00 15.61
CA ILE A 169 -10.35 8.76 16.05
C ILE A 169 -11.24 7.60 15.59
N PRO A 170 -10.76 6.71 14.69
CA PRO A 170 -11.55 5.56 14.27
C PRO A 170 -11.70 4.56 15.41
N ALA A 171 -12.56 3.56 15.23
CA ALA A 171 -12.84 2.58 16.26
C ALA A 171 -11.66 1.65 16.58
N PHE A 172 -10.78 1.35 15.60
CA PHE A 172 -9.73 0.32 15.71
C PHE A 172 -10.31 -1.08 16.00
N ASP A 173 -11.50 -1.37 15.47
CA ASP A 173 -12.30 -2.58 15.72
C ASP A 173 -12.20 -3.61 14.59
N GLY A 174 -11.32 -3.39 13.61
CA GLY A 174 -11.13 -4.25 12.45
C GLY A 174 -9.77 -4.96 12.42
N ILE A 175 -9.42 -5.43 11.23
CA ILE A 175 -8.26 -6.28 10.96
C ILE A 175 -7.22 -5.64 10.03
N GLY A 176 -7.42 -4.40 9.59
CA GLY A 176 -6.46 -3.66 8.76
C GLY A 176 -5.26 -3.14 9.57
N ALA A 177 -4.78 -1.95 9.26
CA ALA A 177 -3.59 -1.34 9.89
C ALA A 177 -3.84 -0.81 11.32
N ASN A 178 -4.36 -1.64 12.23
CA ASN A 178 -4.80 -1.23 13.55
C ASN A 178 -3.60 -1.06 14.51
N GLU A 179 -2.74 -2.08 14.66
CA GLU A 179 -1.50 -1.97 15.46
C GLU A 179 -0.37 -1.18 14.76
N TYR A 180 -0.55 -0.77 13.49
CA TYR A 180 0.40 0.06 12.75
C TYR A 180 0.88 1.31 13.52
N VAL A 181 -0.05 1.99 14.21
CA VAL A 181 0.27 3.20 15.00
C VAL A 181 1.20 2.88 16.18
N VAL A 182 1.25 1.63 16.65
CA VAL A 182 2.19 1.18 17.66
C VAL A 182 3.50 0.75 16.99
N ASP A 183 3.41 -0.13 16.01
CA ASP A 183 4.57 -0.85 15.44
C ASP A 183 5.51 0.05 14.64
N VAL A 184 4.98 1.12 14.05
CA VAL A 184 5.81 2.14 13.38
C VAL A 184 6.80 2.81 14.34
N THR A 185 6.45 2.89 15.64
CA THR A 185 7.32 3.48 16.67
C THR A 185 8.47 2.58 17.09
N HIS A 186 8.46 1.32 16.64
CA HIS A 186 9.48 0.30 16.89
C HIS A 186 10.36 0.03 15.67
N ASP A 187 10.24 0.82 14.59
CA ASP A 187 10.93 0.60 13.32
C ASP A 187 10.71 -0.82 12.78
N ALA A 188 9.47 -1.32 12.91
CA ALA A 188 9.10 -2.69 12.55
C ALA A 188 8.30 -2.76 11.24
N VAL A 189 7.90 -1.61 10.67
CA VAL A 189 7.00 -1.52 9.50
C VAL A 189 7.69 -0.78 8.36
N ASP A 190 7.71 -1.37 7.17
CA ASP A 190 8.24 -0.73 5.96
C ASP A 190 7.15 -0.02 5.15
N PHE A 191 5.94 -0.59 5.08
CA PHE A 191 4.84 -0.02 4.29
C PHE A 191 3.44 -0.28 4.87
N ILE A 192 2.47 0.50 4.41
CA ILE A 192 1.05 0.15 4.49
C ILE A 192 0.53 -0.22 3.09
N SER A 193 -0.41 -1.15 3.04
CA SER A 193 -1.11 -1.47 1.81
C SER A 193 -2.25 -0.52 1.50
N ALA A 194 -2.56 -0.36 0.21
CA ALA A 194 -3.65 0.46 -0.30
C ALA A 194 -4.21 -0.12 -1.59
N GLY A 195 -5.44 0.25 -1.93
CA GLY A 195 -6.06 -0.14 -3.21
C GLY A 195 -7.34 -0.96 -3.06
N ASP A 196 -7.41 -1.76 -2.00
CA ASP A 196 -8.45 -2.73 -1.74
C ASP A 196 -9.45 -2.32 -0.63
N THR A 197 -9.16 -1.25 0.12
CA THR A 197 -10.06 -0.64 1.11
C THR A 197 -10.28 0.87 0.86
N PRO A 198 -11.22 1.54 1.58
CA PRO A 198 -11.46 2.96 1.39
C PRO A 198 -10.20 3.82 1.55
N TYR A 199 -9.79 4.51 0.49
CA TYR A 199 -8.57 5.32 0.45
C TYR A 199 -8.49 6.39 1.55
N LEU A 200 -9.63 6.90 2.04
CA LEU A 200 -9.64 7.88 3.13
C LEU A 200 -9.08 7.26 4.42
N SER A 201 -9.45 6.03 4.75
CA SER A 201 -8.97 5.33 5.94
C SER A 201 -7.51 4.95 5.82
N GLU A 202 -7.11 4.40 4.67
CA GLU A 202 -5.71 4.02 4.40
C GLU A 202 -4.77 5.23 4.46
N LEU A 203 -5.12 6.33 3.79
CA LEU A 203 -4.27 7.51 3.73
C LEU A 203 -4.24 8.31 5.04
N ASN A 204 -5.32 8.31 5.84
CA ASN A 204 -5.40 9.17 7.01
C ASN A 204 -4.37 8.80 8.09
N ILE A 205 -4.35 7.52 8.50
CA ILE A 205 -3.39 7.03 9.50
C ILE A 205 -1.94 7.19 9.01
N TRP A 206 -1.70 6.92 7.72
CA TRP A 206 -0.39 7.11 7.10
C TRP A 206 0.05 8.57 7.17
N TYR A 207 -0.80 9.50 6.74
CA TYR A 207 -0.49 10.93 6.74
C TYR A 207 -0.19 11.45 8.14
N HIS A 208 -0.92 11.01 9.17
CA HIS A 208 -0.61 11.38 10.55
C HIS A 208 0.78 10.91 10.98
N THR A 209 1.14 9.66 10.70
CA THR A 209 2.48 9.14 11.04
C THR A 209 3.60 9.86 10.26
N LEU A 210 3.39 10.17 8.98
CA LEU A 210 4.34 10.97 8.19
C LEU A 210 4.48 12.41 8.73
N ASN A 211 3.37 13.03 9.16
CA ASN A 211 3.37 14.39 9.70
C ASN A 211 4.19 14.52 10.99
N VAL A 212 4.35 13.45 11.75
CA VAL A 212 5.19 13.45 12.96
C VAL A 212 6.59 12.88 12.73
N GLY A 213 6.91 12.55 11.48
CA GLY A 213 8.27 12.25 11.02
C GLY A 213 8.61 10.77 10.89
N TYR A 214 7.65 9.86 11.02
CA TYR A 214 7.83 8.49 10.56
C TYR A 214 7.93 8.47 9.03
N ARG A 215 8.59 7.44 8.50
CA ARG A 215 8.93 7.34 7.07
C ARG A 215 8.58 5.97 6.49
N THR A 216 7.42 5.44 6.83
CA THR A 216 6.87 4.25 6.15
C THR A 216 6.48 4.57 4.71
N ARG A 217 6.27 3.53 3.91
CA ARG A 217 5.88 3.60 2.50
C ARG A 217 4.42 3.21 2.30
N ILE A 218 3.94 3.43 1.08
CA ILE A 218 2.65 2.92 0.61
C ILE A 218 2.89 1.95 -0.55
N SER A 219 2.17 0.83 -0.55
CA SER A 219 2.21 -0.20 -1.59
C SER A 219 0.79 -0.62 -1.98
N GLY A 220 0.56 -0.96 -3.24
CA GLY A 220 -0.74 -1.30 -3.81
C GLY A 220 -1.00 -2.79 -3.78
N GLU A 221 -2.20 -3.18 -3.37
CA GLU A 221 -2.61 -4.58 -3.25
C GLU A 221 -4.07 -4.78 -3.62
N THR A 222 -4.45 -6.02 -3.93
CA THR A 222 -5.84 -6.38 -4.23
C THR A 222 -6.48 -7.29 -3.19
N ASP A 223 -5.67 -8.11 -2.51
CA ASP A 223 -6.15 -9.21 -1.67
C ASP A 223 -7.17 -10.09 -2.45
N PHE A 224 -6.78 -10.46 -3.67
CA PHE A 224 -7.58 -11.34 -4.52
C PHE A 224 -7.50 -12.79 -4.01
N PRO A 225 -8.61 -13.55 -3.87
CA PRO A 225 -9.97 -13.17 -4.22
C PRO A 225 -10.82 -12.72 -3.00
N CYS A 226 -10.19 -12.39 -1.87
CA CYS A 226 -10.87 -12.13 -0.60
C CYS A 226 -11.57 -10.77 -0.56
N MET A 227 -10.86 -9.71 -0.93
CA MET A 227 -11.46 -8.39 -1.04
C MET A 227 -12.19 -8.24 -2.36
N THR A 228 -11.74 -8.86 -3.43
CA THR A 228 -12.47 -8.88 -4.71
C THR A 228 -12.09 -10.12 -5.48
N ASP A 229 -13.07 -10.80 -6.08
CA ASP A 229 -12.84 -11.94 -6.96
C ASP A 229 -12.89 -11.56 -8.45
N ASP A 230 -12.95 -10.26 -8.76
CA ASP A 230 -12.96 -9.76 -10.14
C ASP A 230 -11.66 -10.12 -10.88
N ARG A 231 -10.49 -9.73 -10.33
CA ARG A 231 -9.16 -9.97 -10.92
C ARG A 231 -8.02 -9.55 -9.98
N VAL A 232 -6.82 -10.08 -10.23
CA VAL A 232 -5.58 -9.64 -9.56
C VAL A 232 -5.12 -8.25 -10.03
N GLY A 233 -4.44 -7.52 -9.16
CA GLY A 233 -3.87 -6.21 -9.42
C GLY A 233 -4.88 -5.07 -9.58
N GLU A 234 -6.10 -5.16 -9.07
CA GLU A 234 -6.98 -3.98 -9.06
C GLU A 234 -6.30 -2.81 -8.33
N GLY A 235 -5.78 -3.05 -7.12
CA GLY A 235 -4.76 -2.23 -6.51
C GLY A 235 -3.38 -2.81 -6.81
N ARG A 236 -2.43 -1.98 -7.28
CA ARG A 236 -1.08 -2.46 -7.59
C ARG A 236 0.00 -1.40 -7.37
N THR A 237 1.20 -1.88 -7.09
CA THR A 237 2.43 -1.08 -7.04
C THR A 237 3.12 -1.06 -8.38
N TYR A 238 3.69 0.09 -8.74
CA TYR A 238 4.68 0.21 -9.80
C TYR A 238 6.03 0.53 -9.18
N ALA A 239 6.94 -0.44 -9.18
CA ALA A 239 8.26 -0.34 -8.58
C ALA A 239 9.33 -0.06 -9.65
N LYS A 240 10.22 0.90 -9.38
CA LYS A 240 11.34 1.21 -10.26
C LYS A 240 12.52 0.31 -9.92
N VAL A 241 12.83 -0.62 -10.81
CA VAL A 241 13.97 -1.55 -10.66
C VAL A 241 15.02 -1.18 -11.70
N ASP A 242 16.28 -1.08 -11.28
CA ASP A 242 17.41 -0.89 -12.20
C ASP A 242 17.79 -2.24 -12.81
N GLY A 243 17.84 -2.30 -14.14
CA GLY A 243 18.16 -3.54 -14.86
C GLY A 243 16.97 -4.50 -14.99
N PRO A 244 17.25 -5.81 -15.20
CA PRO A 244 16.21 -6.83 -15.29
C PRO A 244 15.40 -6.94 -14.00
N LEU A 245 14.10 -7.23 -14.14
CA LEU A 245 13.23 -7.52 -13.00
C LEU A 245 13.76 -8.71 -12.21
N SER A 246 13.81 -8.55 -10.90
CA SER A 246 13.95 -9.63 -9.92
C SER A 246 12.97 -9.38 -8.78
N TYR A 247 12.50 -10.44 -8.12
CA TYR A 247 11.58 -10.27 -6.99
C TYR A 247 12.20 -9.43 -5.88
N ARG A 248 13.43 -9.77 -5.48
CA ARG A 248 14.18 -9.00 -4.46
C ARG A 248 14.29 -7.53 -4.83
N GLY A 249 14.61 -7.20 -6.08
CA GLY A 249 14.68 -5.82 -6.55
C GLY A 249 13.33 -5.09 -6.47
N PHE A 250 12.23 -5.79 -6.77
CA PHE A 250 10.87 -5.26 -6.64
C PHE A 250 10.53 -4.92 -5.18
N ILE A 251 10.70 -5.87 -4.25
CA ILE A 251 10.35 -5.64 -2.84
C ILE A 251 11.32 -4.68 -2.13
N GLU A 252 12.59 -4.58 -2.57
CA GLU A 252 13.48 -3.50 -2.12
C GLU A 252 13.05 -2.11 -2.60
N ALA A 253 12.49 -2.01 -3.81
CA ALA A 253 11.90 -0.77 -4.29
C ALA A 253 10.62 -0.42 -3.50
N VAL A 254 9.82 -1.40 -3.07
CA VAL A 254 8.72 -1.18 -2.10
C VAL A 254 9.27 -0.63 -0.78
N ARG A 255 10.22 -1.34 -0.15
CA ARG A 255 10.82 -0.96 1.14
C ARG A 255 11.41 0.46 1.12
N THR A 256 12.14 0.79 0.06
CA THR A 256 12.78 2.11 -0.06
C THR A 256 11.80 3.20 -0.50
N GLY A 257 10.62 2.84 -1.01
CA GLY A 257 9.64 3.77 -1.58
C GLY A 257 9.97 4.22 -2.98
N ARG A 258 10.79 3.47 -3.73
CA ARG A 258 11.08 3.74 -5.14
C ARG A 258 9.93 3.24 -6.02
N SER A 259 8.71 3.62 -5.66
CA SER A 259 7.46 3.08 -6.19
C SER A 259 6.30 4.08 -6.08
N TYR A 260 5.22 3.82 -6.80
CA TYR A 260 3.91 4.46 -6.61
C TYR A 260 2.78 3.42 -6.66
N VAL A 261 1.66 3.73 -6.02
CA VAL A 261 0.43 2.91 -6.01
C VAL A 261 -0.54 3.43 -7.06
N SER A 262 -1.29 2.53 -7.69
CA SER A 262 -2.25 2.86 -8.73
C SER A 262 -3.31 1.76 -8.93
N ASP A 263 -4.50 2.15 -9.39
CA ASP A 263 -5.57 1.28 -9.90
C ASP A 263 -5.28 0.69 -11.31
N GLY A 264 -4.09 0.95 -11.85
CA GLY A 264 -3.67 0.58 -13.20
C GLY A 264 -4.20 1.49 -14.31
N ARG A 265 -5.06 2.49 -14.00
CA ARG A 265 -5.56 3.46 -15.00
C ARG A 265 -4.79 4.78 -14.99
N SER A 266 -4.02 5.07 -13.94
CA SER A 266 -3.15 6.23 -13.88
C SER A 266 -1.73 5.90 -13.40
N HIS A 267 -0.74 6.69 -13.83
CA HIS A 267 0.66 6.47 -13.53
C HIS A 267 1.35 7.78 -13.17
N LEU A 268 2.08 7.77 -12.07
CA LEU A 268 2.81 8.92 -11.53
C LEU A 268 4.32 8.62 -11.56
N MET A 269 4.86 8.52 -12.77
CA MET A 269 6.23 8.08 -13.01
C MET A 269 7.24 9.20 -12.79
N ASP A 270 8.44 8.81 -12.40
CA ASP A 270 9.61 9.69 -12.28
C ASP A 270 9.36 10.94 -11.40
N PHE A 271 8.51 10.84 -10.36
CA PHE A 271 8.26 11.92 -9.41
C PHE A 271 9.54 12.33 -8.69
N ARG A 272 9.81 13.64 -8.70
CA ARG A 272 11.00 14.27 -8.14
C ARG A 272 10.67 15.59 -7.46
N VAL A 273 11.41 15.90 -6.38
CA VAL A 273 11.46 17.21 -5.74
C VAL A 273 12.90 17.70 -5.78
N ASP A 274 13.13 18.91 -6.28
CA ASP A 274 14.46 19.50 -6.51
C ASP A 274 15.44 18.52 -7.19
N GLY A 275 14.92 17.75 -8.15
CA GLY A 275 15.68 16.76 -8.91
C GLY A 275 15.91 15.41 -8.22
N ASN A 276 15.60 15.26 -6.93
CA ASN A 276 15.69 13.97 -6.23
C ASN A 276 14.39 13.17 -6.35
N GLY A 277 14.47 11.91 -6.76
CA GLY A 277 13.30 11.04 -6.96
C GLY A 277 12.90 10.23 -5.73
N VAL A 278 11.67 9.71 -5.74
CA VAL A 278 11.18 8.75 -4.73
C VAL A 278 12.17 7.61 -4.52
N GLY A 279 12.43 7.23 -3.27
CA GLY A 279 13.36 6.15 -2.89
C GLY A 279 14.84 6.36 -3.24
N THR A 280 15.20 7.37 -4.05
CA THR A 280 16.60 7.68 -4.37
C THR A 280 17.25 8.48 -3.25
N ARG A 281 18.46 8.08 -2.80
CA ARG A 281 19.17 8.71 -1.67
C ARG A 281 18.29 8.82 -0.41
N GLY A 282 17.56 7.75 -0.08
CA GLY A 282 16.61 7.72 1.05
C GLY A 282 15.33 8.52 0.82
N GLY A 283 15.09 8.99 -0.41
CA GLY A 283 14.00 9.90 -0.74
C GLY A 283 14.18 11.27 -0.11
N GLU A 284 15.41 11.73 0.14
CA GLU A 284 15.67 12.95 0.91
C GLU A 284 16.24 14.10 0.06
N VAL A 285 15.74 15.31 0.30
CA VAL A 285 16.29 16.59 -0.20
C VAL A 285 16.69 17.42 1.01
N ARG A 286 17.94 17.88 1.09
CA ARG A 286 18.40 18.75 2.17
C ARG A 286 18.47 20.20 1.72
N ARG A 287 17.98 21.10 2.57
CA ARG A 287 18.02 22.55 2.35
C ARG A 287 18.44 23.26 3.63
N GLU A 288 19.14 24.38 3.49
CA GLU A 288 19.50 25.21 4.64
C GLU A 288 18.30 26.02 5.15
N ARG A 289 17.40 26.43 4.26
CA ARG A 289 16.28 27.34 4.55
C ARG A 289 14.99 26.89 3.87
N ALA A 290 13.87 27.31 4.45
CA ALA A 290 12.55 27.21 3.86
C ALA A 290 12.46 27.99 2.54
N GLY A 291 11.46 27.68 1.71
CA GLY A 291 11.26 28.34 0.42
C GLY A 291 10.44 27.50 -0.56
N ARG A 292 10.47 27.86 -1.84
CA ARG A 292 9.84 27.05 -2.89
C ARG A 292 10.72 25.86 -3.26
N VAL A 293 10.09 24.75 -3.61
CA VAL A 293 10.73 23.56 -4.20
C VAL A 293 10.05 23.24 -5.53
N ARG A 294 10.84 22.76 -6.50
CA ARG A 294 10.34 22.35 -7.81
C ARG A 294 9.94 20.88 -7.75
N VAL A 295 8.72 20.60 -8.20
CA VAL A 295 8.18 19.25 -8.33
C VAL A 295 8.06 18.92 -9.81
N ALA A 296 8.51 17.74 -10.22
CA ALA A 296 8.39 17.26 -11.59
C ALA A 296 8.01 15.77 -11.62
N LEU A 297 7.14 15.39 -12.55
CA LEU A 297 6.73 14.00 -12.78
C LEU A 297 6.20 13.80 -14.20
N LYS A 298 6.20 12.55 -14.65
CA LYS A 298 5.48 12.11 -15.84
C LYS A 298 4.17 11.48 -15.43
N VAL A 299 3.08 11.96 -16.01
CA VAL A 299 1.73 11.47 -15.74
C VAL A 299 1.17 10.84 -16.99
N ALA A 300 0.58 9.66 -16.86
CA ALA A 300 -0.27 9.08 -17.89
C ALA A 300 -1.53 8.57 -17.21
N ALA A 301 -2.69 8.80 -17.83
CA ALA A 301 -3.96 8.38 -17.27
C ALA A 301 -4.90 8.01 -18.41
N TRP A 302 -5.84 7.11 -18.18
CA TRP A 302 -6.83 6.72 -19.17
C TRP A 302 -8.24 6.68 -18.58
N LEU A 303 -9.12 7.51 -19.12
CA LEU A 303 -10.55 7.49 -18.84
C LEU A 303 -11.32 7.10 -20.10
N PRO A 304 -12.43 6.34 -20.02
CA PRO A 304 -13.38 6.21 -21.12
C PRO A 304 -13.89 7.57 -21.62
N ALA A 305 -14.39 7.64 -22.86
CA ALA A 305 -14.93 8.91 -23.38
C ALA A 305 -16.14 9.40 -22.57
N ALA A 306 -17.13 8.52 -22.37
CA ALA A 306 -18.31 8.81 -21.55
C ALA A 306 -18.01 8.68 -20.05
N PRO A 307 -18.63 9.50 -19.19
CA PRO A 307 -18.60 9.31 -17.75
C PRO A 307 -19.40 8.07 -17.33
N ASP A 308 -19.20 7.68 -16.07
CA ASP A 308 -19.96 6.65 -15.37
C ASP A 308 -20.68 7.35 -14.21
N ASP A 309 -21.92 7.79 -14.45
CA ASP A 309 -22.67 8.63 -13.50
C ASP A 309 -23.05 7.87 -12.23
N ASP A 310 -23.27 6.55 -12.34
CA ASP A 310 -23.50 5.68 -11.19
C ASP A 310 -22.27 5.68 -10.27
N LEU A 311 -21.08 5.40 -10.81
CA LEU A 311 -19.84 5.42 -10.04
C LEU A 311 -19.53 6.80 -9.45
N ARG A 312 -19.85 7.87 -10.17
CA ARG A 312 -19.62 9.25 -9.70
C ARG A 312 -20.47 9.62 -8.49
N SER A 313 -21.69 9.11 -8.42
CA SER A 313 -22.62 9.35 -7.31
C SER A 313 -22.43 8.38 -6.14
N ARG A 314 -21.74 7.26 -6.39
CA ARG A 314 -21.51 6.20 -5.41
C ARG A 314 -20.67 6.69 -4.21
N PRO A 315 -21.09 6.43 -2.97
CA PRO A 315 -20.32 6.76 -1.77
C PRO A 315 -18.87 6.26 -1.82
N LEU A 316 -17.95 7.02 -1.21
CA LEU A 316 -16.52 6.69 -1.18
C LEU A 316 -16.19 5.44 -0.35
N LYS A 317 -17.10 5.08 0.55
CA LYS A 317 -17.03 3.86 1.38
C LYS A 317 -17.56 2.61 0.65
N GLU A 318 -17.92 2.73 -0.62
CA GLU A 318 -18.40 1.63 -1.45
C GLU A 318 -17.45 1.36 -2.62
N LYS A 319 -17.33 0.10 -3.02
CA LYS A 319 -16.43 -0.33 -4.09
C LYS A 319 -16.87 0.21 -5.47
N PRO A 320 -15.94 0.39 -6.42
CA PRO A 320 -14.48 0.33 -6.23
C PRO A 320 -14.02 1.52 -5.39
N TYR A 321 -13.09 1.28 -4.45
CA TYR A 321 -12.57 2.33 -3.56
C TYR A 321 -11.56 3.21 -4.28
N TRP A 322 -10.60 2.58 -4.96
CA TRP A 322 -9.61 3.22 -5.81
C TRP A 322 -10.02 3.04 -7.29
N ASP A 323 -10.51 4.09 -7.91
CA ASP A 323 -10.85 4.11 -9.33
C ASP A 323 -10.69 5.52 -9.93
N LEU A 324 -9.85 5.65 -10.96
CA LEU A 324 -9.60 6.91 -11.67
C LEU A 324 -10.88 7.61 -12.16
N ARG A 325 -11.94 6.86 -12.47
CA ARG A 325 -13.20 7.44 -12.93
C ARG A 325 -13.84 8.35 -11.87
N ARG A 326 -13.59 8.10 -10.57
CA ARG A 326 -14.03 8.98 -9.47
C ARG A 326 -13.32 10.34 -9.49
N ALA A 327 -12.12 10.42 -10.07
CA ALA A 327 -11.34 11.64 -10.19
C ALA A 327 -11.69 12.49 -11.44
N ARG A 328 -12.64 12.05 -12.28
CA ARG A 328 -13.03 12.76 -13.51
C ARG A 328 -13.56 14.16 -13.19
N ILE A 329 -13.12 15.14 -13.97
CA ILE A 329 -13.61 16.52 -13.92
C ILE A 329 -14.75 16.72 -14.92
N GLY A 330 -15.95 16.98 -14.41
CA GLY A 330 -17.12 17.29 -15.22
C GLY A 330 -17.47 16.15 -16.19
N GLN A 331 -17.70 16.52 -17.45
CA GLN A 331 -18.02 15.60 -18.55
C GLN A 331 -16.80 15.29 -19.44
N GLY A 332 -15.66 15.95 -19.17
CA GLY A 332 -14.43 15.79 -19.94
C GLY A 332 -13.64 14.55 -19.52
N ARG A 333 -12.44 14.39 -20.09
CA ARG A 333 -11.48 13.34 -19.71
C ARG A 333 -10.32 13.88 -18.87
N GLU A 334 -10.52 14.99 -18.16
CA GLU A 334 -9.46 15.54 -17.31
C GLU A 334 -9.51 14.95 -15.90
N VAL A 335 -8.34 14.77 -15.30
CA VAL A 335 -8.16 14.37 -13.89
C VAL A 335 -7.18 15.30 -13.17
N PRO A 336 -7.38 15.58 -11.88
CA PRO A 336 -6.50 16.44 -11.11
C PRO A 336 -5.25 15.69 -10.63
N VAL A 337 -4.08 16.21 -10.98
CA VAL A 337 -2.80 15.82 -10.37
C VAL A 337 -2.50 16.82 -9.27
N GLU A 338 -2.47 16.36 -8.03
CA GLU A 338 -2.20 17.18 -6.84
C GLU A 338 -0.79 16.94 -6.33
N VAL A 339 -0.09 18.01 -5.94
CA VAL A 339 1.10 17.94 -5.10
C VAL A 339 0.68 18.14 -3.65
N VAL A 340 0.91 17.12 -2.84
CA VAL A 340 0.55 17.06 -1.43
C VAL A 340 1.78 17.37 -0.60
N VAL A 341 1.67 18.31 0.33
CA VAL A 341 2.71 18.64 1.32
C VAL A 341 2.09 18.46 2.70
N ASN A 342 2.69 17.60 3.53
CA ASN A 342 2.21 17.33 4.88
C ASN A 342 0.70 17.01 4.96
N GLY A 343 0.21 16.25 3.97
CA GLY A 343 -1.17 15.78 3.87
C GLY A 343 -2.14 16.72 3.16
N LYS A 344 -1.72 17.95 2.83
CA LYS A 344 -2.57 18.96 2.19
C LYS A 344 -2.20 19.18 0.72
N PRO A 345 -3.16 19.23 -0.22
CA PRO A 345 -2.86 19.56 -1.62
C PRO A 345 -2.51 21.05 -1.72
N LEU A 346 -1.26 21.38 -2.09
CA LEU A 346 -0.78 22.77 -2.20
C LEU A 346 -0.62 23.26 -3.64
N ALA A 347 -0.56 22.35 -4.60
CA ALA A 347 -0.60 22.68 -6.01
C ALA A 347 -1.39 21.62 -6.78
N ARG A 348 -1.98 22.03 -7.90
CA ARG A 348 -2.80 21.16 -8.74
C ARG A 348 -2.58 21.49 -10.20
N ARG A 349 -2.53 20.47 -11.06
CA ARG A 349 -2.61 20.58 -12.51
C ARG A 349 -3.56 19.52 -13.05
N ASN A 350 -4.50 19.93 -13.89
CA ASN A 350 -5.32 18.95 -14.61
C ASN A 350 -4.51 18.38 -15.78
N VAL A 351 -4.70 17.09 -16.06
CA VAL A 351 -4.12 16.40 -17.22
C VAL A 351 -5.23 15.66 -17.96
N VAL A 352 -5.09 15.55 -19.28
CA VAL A 352 -6.05 14.78 -20.10
C VAL A 352 -5.74 13.30 -19.95
N ALA A 353 -6.72 12.49 -19.53
CA ALA A 353 -6.61 11.05 -19.37
C ALA A 353 -6.94 10.31 -20.68
N ASP A 354 -6.14 10.55 -21.71
CA ASP A 354 -6.27 9.93 -23.04
C ASP A 354 -5.30 8.77 -23.30
N GLY A 355 -4.45 8.44 -22.33
CA GLY A 355 -3.41 7.43 -22.41
C GLY A 355 -2.02 7.97 -22.78
N THR A 356 -1.89 9.25 -23.13
CA THR A 356 -0.60 9.86 -23.45
C THR A 356 0.20 10.21 -22.19
N VAL A 357 1.54 10.11 -22.29
CA VAL A 357 2.45 10.54 -21.22
C VAL A 357 2.65 12.05 -21.31
N GLN A 358 2.29 12.77 -20.25
CA GLN A 358 2.41 14.23 -20.11
C GLN A 358 3.41 14.58 -19.01
N SER A 359 4.23 15.61 -19.25
CA SER A 359 5.14 16.13 -18.23
C SER A 359 4.43 17.20 -17.40
N VAL A 360 4.46 17.03 -16.08
CA VAL A 360 3.90 17.98 -15.12
C VAL A 360 5.04 18.56 -14.31
N GLU A 361 5.09 19.89 -14.25
CA GLU A 361 5.99 20.64 -13.38
C GLU A 361 5.19 21.67 -12.60
N LEU A 362 5.49 21.76 -11.31
CA LEU A 362 4.82 22.62 -10.34
C LEU A 362 5.85 23.13 -9.34
N GLU A 363 5.53 24.22 -8.65
CA GLU A 363 6.27 24.68 -7.48
C GLU A 363 5.34 24.73 -6.28
N VAL A 364 5.85 24.31 -5.12
CA VAL A 364 5.12 24.41 -3.84
C VAL A 364 5.98 25.11 -2.80
N PRO A 365 5.40 25.96 -1.94
CA PRO A 365 6.09 26.51 -0.80
C PRO A 365 6.26 25.41 0.28
N ILE A 366 7.44 25.38 0.90
CA ILE A 366 7.67 24.69 2.16
C ILE A 366 8.15 25.68 3.20
N GLU A 367 7.59 25.58 4.38
CA GLU A 367 7.90 26.46 5.51
C GLU A 367 8.89 25.83 6.50
N GLY A 368 9.26 24.55 6.28
CA GLY A 368 10.10 23.77 7.16
C GLY A 368 10.28 22.36 6.61
N SER A 369 10.79 21.43 7.43
CA SER A 369 10.91 20.04 7.02
C SER A 369 9.53 19.44 6.75
N SER A 370 9.38 18.84 5.58
CA SER A 370 8.10 18.36 5.05
C SER A 370 8.29 17.07 4.27
N TRP A 371 7.23 16.27 4.20
CA TRP A 371 7.13 15.24 3.17
C TRP A 371 6.26 15.77 2.03
N ILE A 372 6.61 15.39 0.79
CA ILE A 372 5.95 15.84 -0.43
C ILE A 372 5.68 14.64 -1.32
N ALA A 373 4.44 14.51 -1.80
CA ALA A 373 4.03 13.45 -2.72
C ALA A 373 3.18 14.03 -3.86
N ALA A 374 2.96 13.24 -4.91
CA ALA A 374 1.93 13.50 -5.91
C ALA A 374 0.82 12.45 -5.82
N ARG A 375 -0.40 12.86 -6.13
CA ARG A 375 -1.54 11.94 -6.24
C ARG A 375 -2.52 12.35 -7.33
N ILE A 376 -3.27 11.38 -7.82
CA ILE A 376 -4.62 11.60 -8.33
C ILE A 376 -5.52 10.96 -7.28
N LEU A 377 -6.16 11.78 -6.46
CA LEU A 377 -6.98 11.30 -5.33
C LEU A 377 -8.01 10.29 -5.84
N SER A 378 -8.19 9.19 -5.11
CA SER A 378 -8.98 8.00 -5.49
C SER A 378 -8.40 7.10 -6.59
N SER A 379 -7.16 7.28 -7.08
CA SER A 379 -6.59 6.38 -8.09
C SER A 379 -5.12 6.06 -7.91
N SER A 380 -4.28 7.05 -7.62
CA SER A 380 -2.83 6.81 -7.51
C SER A 380 -2.16 7.75 -6.53
N HIS A 381 -1.08 7.28 -5.92
CA HIS A 381 -0.30 8.04 -4.95
C HIS A 381 1.18 7.63 -5.03
N THR A 382 2.08 8.60 -5.10
CA THR A 382 3.53 8.32 -5.03
C THR A 382 3.97 8.07 -3.60
N ASN A 383 5.05 7.33 -3.39
CA ASN A 383 5.77 7.47 -2.13
C ASN A 383 6.32 8.91 -1.97
N PRO A 384 6.54 9.41 -0.74
CA PRO A 384 6.98 10.77 -0.51
C PRO A 384 8.47 10.98 -0.80
N VAL A 385 8.82 12.22 -1.15
CA VAL A 385 10.16 12.79 -0.98
C VAL A 385 10.16 13.65 0.29
N PHE A 386 11.13 13.41 1.17
CA PHE A 386 11.31 14.11 2.44
C PHE A 386 12.26 15.29 2.25
N VAL A 387 11.75 16.50 2.38
CA VAL A 387 12.57 17.71 2.38
C VAL A 387 12.95 18.05 3.81
N ILE A 388 14.25 18.09 4.10
CA ILE A 388 14.82 18.38 5.41
C ILE A 388 15.43 19.77 5.39
N VAL A 389 14.84 20.68 6.15
CA VAL A 389 15.22 22.09 6.23
C VAL A 389 16.00 22.34 7.52
N GLY A 390 17.20 22.91 7.40
CA GLY A 390 18.03 23.29 8.56
C GLY A 390 18.43 22.10 9.45
N GLY A 391 18.45 20.88 8.90
CA GLY A 391 18.73 19.66 9.66
C GLY A 391 17.63 19.25 10.64
N GLN A 392 16.48 19.93 10.65
CA GLN A 392 15.40 19.64 11.58
C GLN A 392 14.54 18.46 11.12
N PRO A 393 14.06 17.59 12.02
CA PRO A 393 13.16 16.51 11.65
C PRO A 393 11.80 17.04 11.20
N ILE A 394 11.02 16.19 10.53
CA ILE A 394 9.63 16.53 10.18
C ILE A 394 8.77 16.48 11.45
N ARG A 395 8.20 17.64 11.80
CA ARG A 395 7.29 17.87 12.93
C ARG A 395 6.14 18.77 12.46
N ALA A 396 5.43 18.28 11.45
CA ALA A 396 4.52 19.08 10.64
C ALA A 396 3.22 19.44 11.35
N SER A 397 2.77 18.66 12.34
CA SER A 397 1.50 18.89 13.03
C SER A 397 1.48 18.26 14.43
N ARG A 398 1.33 19.12 15.44
CA ARG A 398 1.10 18.73 16.84
C ARG A 398 -0.23 17.99 16.97
N ARG A 399 -1.25 18.41 16.24
CA ARG A 399 -2.56 17.77 16.22
C ARG A 399 -2.50 16.37 15.61
N SER A 400 -1.60 16.10 14.67
CA SER A 400 -1.32 14.73 14.18
C SER A 400 -0.63 13.88 15.25
N ALA A 401 0.30 14.45 16.02
CA ALA A 401 0.91 13.73 17.15
C ALA A 401 -0.12 13.40 18.25
N GLN A 402 -1.03 14.33 18.54
CA GLN A 402 -2.16 14.08 19.42
C GLN A 402 -3.07 12.97 18.89
N TRP A 403 -3.43 13.04 17.61
CA TRP A 403 -4.25 11.99 16.96
C TRP A 403 -3.58 10.63 17.07
N CYS A 404 -2.27 10.52 16.83
CA CYS A 404 -1.55 9.26 16.98
C CYS A 404 -1.55 8.75 18.42
N LEU A 405 -1.38 9.62 19.42
CA LEU A 405 -1.45 9.25 20.83
C LEU A 405 -2.84 8.71 21.20
N ASP A 406 -3.89 9.40 20.77
CA ASP A 406 -5.28 8.99 21.00
C ASP A 406 -5.60 7.67 20.27
N ALA A 407 -5.09 7.49 19.05
CA ALA A 407 -5.17 6.26 18.29
C ALA A 407 -4.49 5.08 18.99
N VAL A 408 -3.30 5.26 19.58
CA VAL A 408 -2.64 4.20 20.39
C VAL A 408 -3.52 3.79 21.57
N ASN A 409 -4.15 4.75 22.24
CA ASN A 409 -5.05 4.48 23.37
C ASN A 409 -6.31 3.75 22.93
N GLN A 410 -6.93 4.20 21.83
CA GLN A 410 -8.12 3.56 21.28
C GLN A 410 -7.81 2.14 20.81
N CYS A 411 -6.72 1.94 20.05
CA CYS A 411 -6.26 0.63 19.62
C CYS A 411 -6.06 -0.31 20.81
N TRP A 412 -5.36 0.13 21.86
CA TRP A 412 -5.17 -0.68 23.08
C TRP A 412 -6.50 -1.10 23.72
N SER A 413 -7.48 -0.19 23.76
CA SER A 413 -8.79 -0.47 24.33
C SER A 413 -9.51 -1.61 23.60
N GLN A 414 -9.31 -1.73 22.28
CA GLN A 414 -9.91 -2.75 21.43
C GLN A 414 -9.12 -4.07 21.44
N LYS A 415 -7.79 -4.03 21.44
CA LYS A 415 -6.95 -5.22 21.19
C LYS A 415 -6.57 -5.99 22.46
N LYS A 416 -6.35 -5.31 23.59
CA LYS A 416 -5.76 -5.90 24.81
C LYS A 416 -6.48 -7.15 25.35
N ALA A 417 -7.81 -7.23 25.16
CA ALA A 417 -8.61 -8.33 25.68
C ALA A 417 -8.45 -9.62 24.88
N ARG A 418 -8.02 -9.49 23.61
CA ARG A 418 -7.81 -10.61 22.68
C ARG A 418 -6.34 -11.06 22.67
N THR A 419 -5.42 -10.19 23.06
CA THR A 419 -4.01 -10.56 23.32
C THR A 419 -3.93 -11.60 24.44
N ALA A 420 -3.19 -12.67 24.19
CA ALA A 420 -2.99 -13.80 25.09
C ALA A 420 -2.47 -13.34 26.46
N ALA A 421 -2.97 -13.99 27.52
CA ALA A 421 -2.63 -13.62 28.90
C ALA A 421 -1.13 -13.57 29.18
N SER A 422 -0.38 -14.51 28.60
CA SER A 422 1.09 -14.61 28.74
C SER A 422 1.86 -13.53 27.99
N GLU A 423 1.23 -12.86 27.02
CA GLU A 423 1.89 -11.86 26.15
C GLU A 423 1.47 -10.43 26.46
N ARG A 424 0.40 -10.24 27.25
CA ARG A 424 -0.18 -8.92 27.57
C ARG A 424 0.81 -7.93 28.18
N ASP A 425 1.72 -8.38 29.04
CA ASP A 425 2.69 -7.48 29.68
C ASP A 425 3.70 -6.94 28.67
N GLU A 426 4.19 -7.79 27.75
CA GLU A 426 5.09 -7.36 26.67
C GLU A 426 4.37 -6.47 25.66
N ALA A 427 3.13 -6.82 25.29
CA ALA A 427 2.29 -5.98 24.45
C ALA A 427 2.05 -4.60 25.08
N GLN A 428 1.73 -4.55 26.38
CA GLN A 428 1.52 -3.30 27.09
C GLN A 428 2.78 -2.42 27.06
N LYS A 429 3.98 -2.97 27.26
CA LYS A 429 5.24 -2.21 27.15
C LYS A 429 5.44 -1.61 25.76
N ALA A 430 5.09 -2.34 24.70
CA ALA A 430 5.20 -1.82 23.34
C ALA A 430 4.23 -0.67 23.07
N TYR A 431 3.00 -0.77 23.59
CA TYR A 431 2.02 0.33 23.54
C TYR A 431 2.45 1.53 24.39
N ASP A 432 3.03 1.30 25.59
CA ASP A 432 3.54 2.37 26.45
C ASP A 432 4.73 3.10 25.80
N HIS A 433 5.62 2.38 25.11
CA HIS A 433 6.66 2.99 24.29
C HIS A 433 6.07 3.89 23.20
N ALA A 434 5.03 3.42 22.49
CA ALA A 434 4.37 4.23 21.47
C ALA A 434 3.73 5.50 22.07
N ARG A 435 3.05 5.40 23.23
CA ARG A 435 2.50 6.55 23.96
C ARG A 435 3.59 7.59 24.26
N GLN A 436 4.71 7.16 24.86
CA GLN A 436 5.83 8.03 25.19
C GLN A 436 6.46 8.66 23.95
N ALA A 437 6.57 7.90 22.85
CA ALA A 437 7.06 8.42 21.58
C ALA A 437 6.15 9.55 21.05
N TYR A 438 4.84 9.35 21.01
CA TYR A 438 3.92 10.38 20.52
C TYR A 438 3.77 11.57 21.46
N GLU A 439 3.85 11.38 22.77
CA GLU A 439 3.90 12.49 23.73
C GLU A 439 5.12 13.39 23.51
N ARG A 440 6.29 12.78 23.30
CA ARG A 440 7.52 13.51 22.95
C ARG A 440 7.36 14.23 21.61
N LEU A 441 6.89 13.56 20.57
CA LEU A 441 6.67 14.16 19.25
C LEU A 441 5.66 15.32 19.30
N ARG A 442 4.61 15.21 20.12
CA ARG A 442 3.62 16.28 20.35
C ARG A 442 4.28 17.52 20.97
N ALA A 443 5.19 17.33 21.93
CA ALA A 443 5.94 18.42 22.53
C ALA A 443 6.94 19.07 21.56
N GLU A 444 7.55 18.28 20.67
CA GLU A 444 8.49 18.76 19.64
C GLU A 444 7.79 19.48 18.47
N CYS A 445 6.52 19.21 18.21
CA CYS A 445 5.76 19.88 17.14
C CYS A 445 5.37 21.30 17.57
N GLU A 446 5.93 22.31 16.89
CA GLU A 446 5.61 23.73 17.10
C GLU A 446 4.34 24.16 16.36
N ARG A 447 4.03 23.51 15.24
CA ARG A 447 2.85 23.82 14.40
C ARG A 447 1.64 23.06 14.91
N GLU A 448 0.49 23.72 14.94
CA GLU A 448 -0.80 23.07 15.26
C GLU A 448 -1.15 21.94 14.29
#